data_AF-A0AAE9J5F4-F1
#
_entry.id   AF-A0AAE9J5F4-F1
#
_cell.length_a   1.000
_cell.length_b   1.000
_cell.length_c   1.000
_cell.angle_alpha   90.00
_cell.angle_beta   90.00
_cell.angle_gamma   90.00
#
_symmetry.space_group_name_H-M   'P 1'
#
loop_
_entity.id
_entity.type
_entity.pdbx_description
1 polymer ?
#
loop_
_entity_poly.entity_id
_entity_poly.type
_entity_poly.pdbx_seq_one_letter_code
_entity_poly.pdbx_strand_id
1 'polypeptide(L)'
;MWLKVGSEFLRYNFGWKNAFFERLDMPAAYPWEYVWCLSFIPIVLALSSFQRNKLKVLHYAYYAEFICGIFPCMIGLGGQLPELLEYANDMEGSNTPTFKGIFPMVIIWYIFFAVALQIHGFSMYFMHHLAAAWAPVKRD
;
A
#
# COMPACT_ATOMS: atom_id res chain seq x y z
N MET A 1 -1.16 -8.02 0.06
CA MET A 1 0.03 -7.54 0.78
C MET A 1 0.29 -8.30 2.08
N TRP A 2 -0.62 -8.24 3.06
CA TRP A 2 -0.44 -8.88 4.37
C TRP A 2 -0.09 -10.38 4.31
N LEU A 3 -0.72 -11.13 3.40
CA LEU A 3 -0.37 -12.54 3.20
C LEU A 3 1.06 -12.75 2.68
N LYS A 4 1.54 -11.89 1.76
CA LYS A 4 2.91 -11.95 1.22
C LYS A 4 3.91 -11.63 2.33
N VAL A 5 3.80 -10.43 2.91
CA VAL A 5 4.69 -9.94 3.97
C VAL A 5 4.66 -10.84 5.21
N GLY A 6 3.47 -11.28 5.63
CA GLY A 6 3.30 -12.17 6.77
C GLY A 6 3.89 -13.56 6.53
N SER A 7 3.74 -14.12 5.32
CA SER A 7 4.35 -15.43 4.97
C SER A 7 5.87 -15.39 5.02
N GLU A 8 6.47 -14.29 4.56
CA GLU A 8 7.92 -14.07 4.62
C GLU A 8 8.40 -13.90 6.05
N PHE A 9 7.70 -13.09 6.84
CA PHE A 9 8.00 -12.92 8.26
C PHE A 9 7.97 -14.25 9.02
N LEU A 10 6.95 -15.09 8.78
CA LEU A 10 6.85 -16.42 9.37
C LEU A 10 7.96 -17.35 8.91
N ARG A 11 8.32 -17.31 7.62
CA ARG A 11 9.41 -18.12 7.06
C ARG A 11 10.75 -17.76 7.66
N TYR A 12 11.05 -16.48 7.80
CA TYR A 12 12.35 -16.00 8.29
C TYR A 12 12.50 -16.16 9.81
N ASN A 13 11.48 -15.82 10.59
CA ASN A 13 11.58 -15.78 12.06
C ASN A 13 11.21 -17.11 12.73
N PHE A 14 10.31 -17.90 12.13
CA PHE A 14 9.78 -19.11 12.74
C PHE A 14 10.07 -20.38 11.91
N GLY A 15 10.81 -20.25 10.81
CA GLY A 15 11.14 -21.38 9.92
C GLY A 15 9.90 -22.01 9.27
N TRP A 16 8.78 -21.30 9.23
CA TRP A 16 7.53 -21.84 8.70
C TRP A 16 7.64 -22.04 7.18
N LYS A 17 7.29 -23.25 6.72
CA LYS A 17 7.29 -23.61 5.30
C LYS A 17 5.92 -24.11 4.90
N ASN A 18 5.46 -23.67 3.73
CA ASN A 18 4.17 -24.05 3.18
C ASN A 18 4.31 -24.23 1.67
N ALA A 19 3.90 -25.41 1.17
CA ALA A 19 4.01 -25.79 -0.23
C ALA A 19 3.30 -24.81 -1.20
N PHE A 20 2.24 -24.13 -0.74
CA PHE A 20 1.58 -23.09 -1.53
C PHE A 20 2.47 -21.87 -1.76
N PHE A 21 3.13 -21.37 -0.70
CA PHE A 21 3.99 -20.19 -0.77
C PHE A 21 5.32 -20.47 -1.47
N GLU A 22 5.87 -21.69 -1.32
CA GLU A 22 7.05 -22.12 -2.07
C GLU A 22 6.77 -22.22 -3.58
N ARG A 23 5.57 -22.68 -3.97
CA ARG A 23 5.17 -22.73 -5.38
C ARG A 23 4.98 -21.34 -6.00
N LEU A 24 4.57 -20.35 -5.21
CA LEU A 24 4.34 -18.99 -5.71
C LEU A 24 5.64 -18.27 -6.08
N ASP A 25 6.77 -18.70 -5.50
CA ASP A 25 8.11 -18.16 -5.71
C ASP A 25 8.14 -16.63 -5.72
N MET A 26 7.50 -16.02 -4.70
CA MET A 26 7.42 -14.57 -4.62
C MET A 26 8.76 -13.96 -4.24
N PRO A 27 9.14 -12.80 -4.81
CA PRO A 27 10.33 -12.09 -4.37
C PRO A 27 10.17 -11.62 -2.92
N ALA A 28 11.31 -11.43 -2.27
CA ALA A 28 11.38 -10.86 -0.93
C ALA A 28 10.61 -9.52 -0.87
N ALA A 29 10.01 -9.24 0.27
CA ALA A 29 9.22 -8.05 0.49
C ALA A 29 10.15 -6.84 0.54
N TYR A 30 9.80 -5.84 -0.26
CA TYR A 30 10.50 -4.58 -0.22
C TYR A 30 10.16 -3.82 1.07
N PRO A 31 11.05 -2.95 1.59
CA PRO A 31 10.79 -2.18 2.80
C PRO A 31 9.47 -1.39 2.77
N TRP A 32 9.08 -0.87 1.61
CA TRP A 32 7.82 -0.13 1.45
C TRP A 32 6.58 -1.02 1.69
N GLU A 33 6.64 -2.33 1.40
CA GLU A 33 5.53 -3.25 1.62
C GLU A 33 5.21 -3.43 3.10
N TYR A 34 6.25 -3.48 3.93
CA TYR A 34 6.12 -3.57 5.39
C TYR A 34 5.43 -2.32 5.95
N VAL A 35 5.87 -1.13 5.51
CA VAL A 35 5.25 0.13 5.93
C VAL A 35 3.82 0.24 5.41
N TRP A 36 3.57 -0.15 4.15
CA TRP A 36 2.24 -0.11 3.57
C TRP A 36 1.24 -1.04 4.27
N CYS A 37 1.69 -2.13 4.90
CA CYS A 37 0.81 -2.98 5.71
C CYS A 37 0.17 -2.20 6.88
N LEU A 38 0.74 -1.08 7.32
CA LEU A 38 0.16 -0.21 8.35
C LEU A 38 -0.97 0.71 7.83
N SER A 39 -1.29 0.69 6.53
CA SER A 39 -2.36 1.47 5.89
C SER A 39 -3.78 1.17 6.39
N PHE A 40 -3.98 0.15 7.23
CA PHE A 40 -5.25 -0.09 7.91
C PHE A 40 -5.47 0.85 9.12
N ILE A 41 -4.40 1.36 9.74
CA ILE A 41 -4.47 2.23 10.92
C ILE A 41 -5.28 3.51 10.64
N PRO A 42 -5.03 4.25 9.54
CA PRO A 42 -5.82 5.42 9.19
C PRO A 42 -7.32 5.12 9.06
N ILE A 43 -7.69 3.96 8.50
CA ILE A 43 -9.09 3.54 8.37
C ILE A 43 -9.74 3.34 9.74
N VAL A 44 -9.03 2.70 10.68
CA VAL A 44 -9.52 2.54 12.07
C VAL A 44 -9.70 3.91 12.73
N LEU A 45 -8.75 4.83 12.56
CA LEU A 45 -8.85 6.20 13.07
C LEU A 45 -10.03 6.95 12.44
N ALA A 46 -10.21 6.87 11.12
CA ALA A 46 -11.31 7.50 10.40
C ALA A 46 -12.66 7.00 10.91
N LEU A 47 -12.86 5.68 11.01
CA LEU A 47 -14.10 5.09 11.53
C LEU A 47 -14.37 5.50 12.98
N SER A 48 -13.33 5.57 13.83
CA SER A 48 -13.48 6.01 15.21
C SER A 48 -13.89 7.48 15.36
N SER A 49 -13.68 8.29 14.32
CA SER A 49 -14.05 9.71 14.29
C SER A 49 -15.56 9.92 14.06
N PHE A 50 -16.25 8.95 13.47
CA PHE A 50 -17.63 9.09 12.98
C PHE A 50 -18.66 9.22 14.13
N GLN A 51 -18.48 8.52 15.25
CA GLN A 51 -19.49 8.48 16.33
C GLN A 51 -19.81 9.84 16.97
N ARG A 52 -18.89 10.81 16.90
CA ARG A 52 -19.06 12.14 17.50
C ARG A 52 -18.46 13.26 16.64
N ASN A 53 -18.34 13.03 15.33
CA ASN A 53 -17.74 13.95 14.38
C ASN A 53 -16.40 14.53 14.90
N LYS A 54 -15.52 13.65 15.41
CA LYS A 54 -14.29 14.05 16.09
C LYS A 54 -13.28 14.57 15.07
N LEU A 55 -13.37 15.85 14.74
CA LEU A 55 -12.56 16.50 13.70
C LEU A 55 -11.05 16.29 13.89
N LYS A 56 -10.56 16.36 15.14
CA LYS A 56 -9.14 16.09 15.45
C LYS A 56 -8.70 14.68 15.04
N VAL A 57 -9.53 13.67 15.31
CA VAL A 57 -9.24 12.27 14.98
C VAL A 57 -9.31 12.06 13.46
N LEU A 58 -10.26 12.71 12.78
CA LEU A 58 -10.34 12.69 11.33
C LEU A 58 -9.09 13.31 10.67
N HIS A 59 -8.56 14.41 11.21
CA HIS A 59 -7.29 14.98 10.74
C HIS A 59 -6.10 14.03 10.98
N TYR A 60 -6.03 13.37 12.14
CA TYR A 60 -5.00 12.34 12.37
C TYR A 60 -5.13 11.18 11.38
N ALA A 61 -6.35 10.72 11.08
CA ALA A 61 -6.59 9.72 10.07
C ALA A 61 -6.12 10.19 8.68
N TYR A 62 -6.43 11.44 8.30
CA TYR A 62 -6.00 12.03 7.02
C TYR A 62 -4.47 12.04 6.86
N TYR A 63 -3.74 12.52 7.86
CA TYR A 63 -2.26 12.53 7.79
C TYR A 63 -1.66 11.14 7.89
N ALA A 64 -2.25 10.24 8.69
CA ALA A 64 -1.82 8.84 8.75
C ALA A 64 -2.04 8.13 7.40
N GLU A 65 -3.13 8.41 6.69
CA GLU A 65 -3.42 7.87 5.35
C GLU A 65 -2.35 8.30 4.35
N PHE A 66 -1.90 9.55 4.42
CA PHE A 66 -0.80 10.03 3.60
C PHE A 66 0.51 9.26 3.90
N ILE A 67 0.88 9.14 5.18
CA ILE A 67 2.16 8.56 5.60
C ILE A 67 2.21 7.04 5.41
N CYS A 68 1.11 6.32 5.69
CA CYS A 68 1.07 4.86 5.66
C CYS A 68 0.45 4.29 4.37
N GLY A 69 -0.33 5.08 3.63
CA GLY A 69 -1.00 4.66 2.39
C GLY A 69 -0.30 5.21 1.15
N ILE A 70 -0.30 6.54 0.98
CA ILE A 70 0.24 7.20 -0.23
C ILE A 70 1.77 7.12 -0.28
N PHE A 71 2.45 7.52 0.78
CA PHE A 71 3.91 7.67 0.78
C PHE A 71 4.67 6.36 0.49
N PRO A 72 4.32 5.19 1.06
CA PRO A 72 4.98 3.93 0.74
C PRO A 72 4.72 3.50 -0.71
N CYS A 73 3.53 3.79 -1.26
CA CYS A 73 3.24 3.56 -2.68
C CYS A 73 4.12 4.43 -3.57
N MET A 74 4.39 5.69 -3.22
CA MET A 74 5.28 6.56 -3.99
C MET A 74 6.74 6.08 -3.96
N ILE A 75 7.22 5.62 -2.80
CA ILE A 75 8.54 4.99 -2.67
C ILE A 75 8.62 3.72 -3.52
N GLY A 76 7.59 2.86 -3.45
CA GLY A 76 7.50 1.65 -4.25
C GLY A 76 7.50 1.96 -5.75
N LEU A 77 6.68 2.91 -6.20
CA LEU A 77 6.59 3.33 -7.60
C LEU A 77 7.93 3.86 -8.11
N GLY A 78 8.62 4.71 -7.35
CA GLY A 78 9.95 5.21 -7.72
C GLY A 78 11.02 4.12 -7.73
N GLY A 79 11.01 3.23 -6.72
CA GLY A 79 11.99 2.17 -6.58
C GLY A 79 11.86 1.05 -7.62
N GLN A 80 10.67 0.83 -8.17
CA GLN A 80 10.39 -0.19 -9.19
C GLN A 80 10.49 0.36 -10.63
N LEU A 81 10.74 1.66 -10.79
CA LEU A 81 10.84 2.30 -12.10
C LEU A 81 11.97 1.75 -12.98
N PRO A 82 13.20 1.52 -12.47
CA PRO A 82 14.27 0.95 -13.29
C PRO A 82 13.91 -0.43 -13.84
N GLU A 83 13.32 -1.29 -13.00
CA GLU A 83 12.87 -2.62 -13.37
C GLU A 83 11.75 -2.57 -14.43
N LEU A 84 10.83 -1.61 -14.33
CA LEU A 84 9.78 -1.42 -15.33
C LEU A 84 10.37 -0.98 -16.67
N LEU A 85 11.34 -0.06 -16.65
CA LEU A 85 12.00 0.42 -17.86
C LEU A 85 12.84 -0.68 -18.50
N GLU A 86 13.53 -1.51 -17.72
CA GLU A 86 14.25 -2.68 -18.23
C GLU A 86 13.28 -3.65 -18.92
N TYR A 87 12.20 -4.03 -18.25
CA TYR A 87 11.17 -4.91 -18.81
C TYR A 87 10.52 -4.32 -20.07
N ALA A 88 10.25 -3.02 -20.09
CA ALA A 88 9.60 -2.36 -21.23
C ALA A 88 10.52 -2.26 -22.47
N ASN A 89 11.83 -2.14 -22.26
CA ASN A 89 12.80 -2.05 -23.35
C ASN A 89 13.24 -3.43 -23.87
N ASP A 90 13.36 -4.43 -23.00
CA ASP A 90 13.76 -5.79 -23.37
C ASP A 90 12.94 -6.83 -22.62
N MET A 91 11.76 -7.16 -23.16
CA MET A 91 10.83 -8.11 -22.53
C MET A 91 11.39 -9.54 -22.45
N GLU A 92 12.16 -9.98 -23.44
CA GLU A 92 12.68 -11.35 -23.53
C GLU A 92 13.98 -11.55 -22.75
N GLY A 93 14.81 -10.51 -22.64
CA GLY A 93 16.10 -10.54 -21.94
C GLY A 93 16.09 -9.99 -20.52
N SER A 94 15.00 -9.37 -20.04
CA SER A 94 14.97 -8.79 -18.70
C SER A 94 15.05 -9.85 -17.59
N ASN A 95 15.83 -9.56 -16.55
CA ASN A 95 15.94 -10.43 -15.37
C ASN A 95 14.87 -10.12 -14.31
N THR A 96 13.69 -9.65 -14.75
CA THR A 96 12.64 -9.25 -13.81
C THR A 96 12.08 -10.47 -13.07
N PRO A 97 11.94 -10.41 -11.73
CA PRO A 97 11.28 -11.46 -10.97
C PRO A 97 9.88 -11.73 -11.52
N THR A 98 9.50 -13.00 -11.61
CA THR A 98 8.19 -13.40 -12.14
C THR A 98 7.34 -14.03 -11.06
N PHE A 99 6.05 -13.71 -11.07
CA PHE A 99 5.04 -14.41 -10.31
C PHE A 99 4.72 -15.76 -10.98
N LYS A 100 4.95 -16.86 -10.24
CA LYS A 100 4.80 -18.24 -10.73
C LYS A 100 5.64 -18.57 -11.98
N GLY A 101 6.75 -17.87 -12.22
CA GLY A 101 7.59 -18.13 -13.39
C GLY A 101 7.06 -17.59 -14.71
N ILE A 102 5.91 -16.89 -14.72
CA ILE A 102 5.20 -16.54 -15.97
C ILE A 102 4.95 -15.04 -16.08
N PHE A 103 4.45 -14.40 -15.01
CA PHE A 103 3.99 -13.02 -15.09
C PHE A 103 4.97 -12.06 -14.41
N PRO A 104 5.44 -10.98 -15.07
CA PRO A 104 6.42 -10.08 -14.47
C PRO A 104 5.89 -9.40 -13.21
N MET A 105 6.64 -9.50 -12.11
CA MET A 105 6.20 -8.97 -10.82
C MET A 105 6.07 -7.45 -10.86
N VAL A 106 6.95 -6.76 -11.59
CA VAL A 106 6.89 -5.29 -11.76
C VAL A 106 5.54 -4.82 -12.30
N ILE A 107 4.94 -5.55 -13.24
CA ILE A 107 3.61 -5.21 -13.78
C ILE A 107 2.52 -5.36 -12.72
N ILE A 108 2.59 -6.43 -11.90
CA ILE A 108 1.66 -6.61 -10.77
C ILE A 108 1.79 -5.44 -9.79
N TRP A 109 3.02 -4.99 -9.52
CA TRP A 109 3.26 -3.86 -8.64
C TRP A 109 2.67 -2.56 -9.17
N TYR A 110 2.85 -2.26 -10.45
CA TYR A 110 2.26 -1.05 -11.03
C TYR A 110 0.73 -1.08 -11.06
N ILE A 111 0.11 -2.24 -11.30
CA ILE A 111 -1.35 -2.40 -11.15
C ILE A 111 -1.76 -2.13 -9.69
N PHE A 112 -1.04 -2.71 -8.73
CA PHE A 112 -1.27 -2.50 -7.32
C PHE A 112 -1.15 -1.01 -6.94
N PHE A 113 -0.09 -0.32 -7.36
CA PHE A 113 0.09 1.11 -7.07
C PHE A 113 -1.03 1.95 -7.68
N ALA A 114 -1.44 1.67 -8.92
CA ALA A 114 -2.54 2.39 -9.56
C ALA A 114 -3.84 2.27 -8.76
N VAL A 115 -4.19 1.08 -8.30
CA VAL A 115 -5.40 0.84 -7.49
C VAL A 115 -5.26 1.44 -6.09
N ALA A 116 -4.13 1.22 -5.42
CA ALA A 116 -3.90 1.69 -4.06
C ALA A 116 -3.91 3.23 -3.98
N LEU A 117 -3.22 3.91 -4.90
CA LEU A 117 -3.21 5.38 -4.97
C LEU A 117 -4.59 5.95 -5.26
N GLN A 118 -5.40 5.29 -6.10
CA GLN A 118 -6.79 5.69 -6.33
C GLN A 118 -7.63 5.58 -5.06
N ILE A 119 -7.59 4.43 -4.37
CA ILE A 119 -8.36 4.21 -3.14
C ILE A 119 -7.97 5.21 -2.05
N HIS A 120 -6.67 5.35 -1.77
CA HIS A 120 -6.19 6.30 -0.77
C HIS A 120 -6.44 7.75 -1.17
N GLY A 121 -6.30 8.09 -2.46
CA GLY A 121 -6.59 9.43 -2.97
C GLY A 121 -8.06 9.82 -2.77
N PHE A 122 -9.00 8.94 -3.13
CA PHE A 122 -10.42 9.17 -2.87
C PHE A 122 -10.75 9.21 -1.37
N SER A 123 -10.16 8.31 -0.58
CA SER A 123 -10.29 8.29 0.88
C SER A 123 -9.90 9.65 1.49
N MET A 124 -8.73 10.19 1.11
CA MET A 124 -8.27 11.51 1.56
C MET A 124 -9.17 12.65 1.07
N TYR A 125 -9.59 12.62 -0.19
CA TYR A 125 -10.53 13.60 -0.75
C TYR A 125 -11.84 13.64 0.06
N PHE A 126 -12.44 12.49 0.34
CA PHE A 126 -13.66 12.42 1.15
C PHE A 126 -13.43 12.83 2.60
N MET A 127 -12.30 12.45 3.22
CA MET A 127 -11.95 12.91 4.56
C MET A 127 -11.80 14.43 4.63
N HIS A 128 -11.24 15.07 3.60
CA HIS A 128 -11.12 16.52 3.53
C HIS A 128 -12.50 17.21 3.47
N HIS A 129 -13.39 16.73 2.60
CA HIS A 129 -14.75 17.25 2.51
C HIS A 129 -15.56 17.01 3.80
N LEU A 130 -15.38 15.85 4.42
CA LEU A 130 -16.03 15.52 5.69
C LEU A 130 -15.52 16.43 6.83
N ALA A 131 -14.22 16.71 6.86
CA ALA A 131 -13.61 17.63 7.82
C ALA A 131 -14.18 19.05 7.67
N ALA A 132 -14.34 19.53 6.43
CA ALA A 132 -14.97 20.82 6.15
C ALA A 132 -16.45 20.84 6.58
N ALA A 133 -17.20 19.76 6.36
CA ALA A 133 -18.60 19.66 6.77
C ALA A 133 -18.79 19.60 8.29
N TRP A 134 -17.81 19.05 9.02
CA TRP A 134 -17.82 18.99 10.49
C TRP A 134 -17.24 20.24 11.16
N ALA A 135 -16.58 21.11 10.39
CA ALA A 135 -16.04 22.34 10.95
C ALA A 135 -17.19 23.20 11.48
N PRO A 136 -17.06 23.76 12.70
CA PRO A 136 -18.07 24.65 13.25
C PRO A 136 -18.23 25.86 12.32
N VAL A 137 -19.48 26.26 12.07
CA VAL A 137 -19.78 27.48 11.31
C VAL A 137 -19.10 28.64 12.01
N LYS A 138 -18.18 29.33 11.33
CA LYS A 138 -17.61 30.59 11.84
C LYS A 138 -18.78 31.53 12.10
N ARG A 139 -19.01 31.85 13.37
CA ARG A 139 -19.83 33.00 13.77
C ARG A 139 -18.86 34.18 13.84
N ASP A 140 -18.95 35.06 12.86
CA ASP A 140 -18.26 36.35 12.84
C ASP A 140 -18.72 37.24 14.01
#